data_AF-A0A4Y2T6G1-F1
#
_entry.id   AF-A0A4Y2T6G1-F1
#
_cell.length_a   1.000
_cell.length_b   1.000
_cell.length_c   1.000
_cell.angle_alpha   90.00
_cell.angle_beta   90.00
_cell.angle_gamma   90.00
#
_symmetry.space_group_name_H-M   'P 1'
#
loop_
_entity.id
_entity.type
_entity.pdbx_description
1 polymer ?
#
loop_
_entity_poly.entity_id
_entity_poly.type
_entity_poly.pdbx_seq_one_letter_code
_entity_poly.pdbx_strand_id
1 'polypeptide(L)'
;MEEDAEKFKVSILVFLSKYEEQKTENAKLSPKSHIKLPDLPLPTFSGKFQEFENFKTQFMSVIGNNDSLNESQKLMYLRSALKNEAALIQSDQDNFDSLLKALENRYENERALVDIHIAGILSINKLHSENPTQIRSLIDTVRNHMRSLKNLKLESNS
;
A
#
# COMPACT_ATOMS: atom_id res chain seq x y z
N MET A 1 43.37 11.76 46.92
CA MET A 1 42.62 10.57 46.46
C MET A 1 41.18 10.92 46.09
N GLU A 2 40.38 11.53 46.98
CA GLU A 2 39.00 11.95 46.63
C GLU A 2 38.96 13.07 45.57
N GLU A 3 39.82 14.08 45.72
CA GLU A 3 39.88 15.28 44.85
C GLU A 3 40.30 14.94 43.40
N ASP A 4 41.17 13.93 43.22
CA ASP A 4 41.58 13.45 41.90
C ASP A 4 40.45 12.72 41.17
N ALA A 5 39.59 12.01 41.91
CA ALA A 5 38.44 11.32 41.35
C ALA A 5 37.34 12.32 40.93
N GLU A 6 37.13 13.40 41.68
CA GLU A 6 36.22 14.47 41.28
C GLU A 6 36.70 15.20 40.03
N LYS A 7 38.00 15.52 39.96
CA LYS A 7 38.59 16.15 38.77
C LYS A 7 38.45 15.26 37.53
N PHE A 8 38.61 13.95 37.68
CA PHE A 8 38.40 12.99 36.59
C PHE A 8 36.93 12.90 36.16
N LYS A 9 35.98 12.87 37.11
CA LYS A 9 34.53 12.89 36.83
C LYS A 9 34.13 14.16 36.08
N VAL A 10 34.62 15.33 36.50
CA VAL A 10 34.34 16.61 35.84
C VAL A 10 34.90 16.61 34.41
N SER A 11 36.11 16.08 34.21
CA SER A 11 36.70 15.98 32.87
C SER A 11 35.88 15.09 31.93
N ILE A 12 35.37 13.96 32.42
CA ILE A 12 34.49 13.07 31.66
C ILE A 12 33.17 13.77 31.32
N LEU A 13 32.54 14.46 32.27
CA LEU A 13 31.28 15.16 32.03
C LEU A 13 31.43 16.27 30.96
N VAL A 14 32.53 17.02 31.01
CA VAL A 14 32.86 18.04 30.00
C VAL A 14 33.16 17.42 28.63
N PHE A 15 33.79 16.25 28.60
CA PHE A 15 34.04 15.53 27.35
C PHE A 15 32.74 15.00 26.72
N LEU A 16 31.84 14.44 27.53
CA LEU A 16 30.55 13.94 27.07
C LEU A 16 29.63 15.06 26.59
N SER A 17 29.60 16.22 27.27
CA SER A 17 28.79 17.37 26.84
C SER A 17 29.23 17.88 25.46
N LYS A 18 30.55 17.99 25.23
CA LYS A 18 31.10 18.37 23.90
C LYS A 18 30.75 17.36 22.81
N TYR A 19 30.69 16.06 23.15
CA TYR A 19 30.29 15.03 22.19
C TYR A 19 28.80 15.14 21.80
N GLU A 20 27.92 15.46 22.76
CA GLU A 20 26.50 15.71 22.48
C GLU A 20 26.27 16.99 21.65
N GLU A 21 27.05 18.04 21.90
CA GLU A 21 27.02 19.28 21.09
C GLU A 21 27.42 18.99 19.63
N GLN A 22 28.50 18.23 19.39
CA GLN A 22 28.96 17.86 18.05
C GLN A 22 27.98 16.94 17.30
N LYS A 23 27.26 16.06 18.01
CA LYS A 23 26.21 15.22 17.43
C LYS A 23 25.03 16.07 16.91
N THR A 24 24.76 17.19 17.56
CA THR A 24 23.63 18.08 17.23
C THR A 24 23.94 19.02 16.06
N GLU A 25 25.20 19.43 15.89
CA GLU A 25 25.65 20.24 14.75
C GLU A 25 25.80 19.43 13.45
N ASN A 26 26.33 18.21 13.53
CA ASN A 26 26.50 17.34 12.35
C ASN A 26 25.16 16.85 11.75
N ALA A 27 24.06 16.92 12.49
CA ALA A 27 22.73 16.60 12.00
C ALA A 27 22.08 17.72 11.16
N LYS A 28 22.65 18.95 11.13
CA LYS A 28 22.00 20.14 10.56
C LYS A 28 22.43 20.52 9.13
N LEU A 29 23.40 19.86 8.51
CA LEU A 29 23.89 20.24 7.18
C LEU A 29 23.96 19.06 6.22
N SER A 30 22.80 18.60 5.76
CA SER A 30 22.65 18.23 4.35
C SER A 30 21.43 18.95 3.82
N PRO A 31 21.55 19.84 2.82
CA PRO A 31 20.39 20.26 2.08
C PRO A 31 19.92 19.03 1.31
N LYS A 32 19.00 18.26 1.89
CA LYS A 32 18.20 17.30 1.13
C LYS A 32 17.59 18.14 0.01
N SER A 33 18.09 17.95 -1.22
CA SER A 33 17.46 18.50 -2.40
C SER A 33 16.02 18.00 -2.36
N HIS A 34 15.10 18.88 -1.99
CA HIS A 34 13.68 18.59 -1.99
C HIS A 34 13.26 18.56 -3.46
N ILE A 35 13.54 17.43 -4.12
CA ILE A 35 12.89 17.08 -5.38
C ILE A 35 11.41 17.00 -5.03
N LYS A 36 10.64 17.99 -5.48
CA LYS A 36 9.18 17.95 -5.39
C LYS A 36 8.72 16.85 -6.33
N LEU A 37 8.43 15.68 -5.77
CA LEU A 37 7.74 14.63 -6.48
C LEU A 37 6.32 15.10 -6.78
N PRO A 38 5.73 14.67 -7.91
CA PRO A 38 4.30 14.86 -8.15
C PRO A 38 3.51 14.28 -6.98
N ASP A 39 2.42 14.96 -6.61
CA ASP A 39 1.53 14.45 -5.57
C ASP A 39 0.96 13.09 -6.01
N LEU A 40 1.06 12.11 -5.12
CA LEU A 40 0.49 10.80 -5.37
C LEU A 40 -1.04 10.92 -5.31
N PRO A 41 -1.79 10.55 -6.37
CA PRO A 41 -3.24 10.60 -6.30
C PRO A 41 -3.74 9.61 -5.25
N LEU A 42 -4.83 9.96 -4.57
CA LEU A 42 -5.49 9.03 -3.67
C LEU A 42 -5.99 7.81 -4.44
N PRO A 43 -5.78 6.60 -3.93
CA PRO A 43 -6.23 5.38 -4.60
C PRO A 43 -7.77 5.39 -4.67
N THR A 44 -8.31 4.96 -5.81
CA THR A 44 -9.74 4.80 -6.04
C THR A 44 -10.09 3.35 -6.30
N PHE A 45 -11.30 2.94 -5.95
CA PHE A 45 -11.74 1.56 -6.10
C PHE A 45 -13.06 1.47 -6.86
N SER A 46 -13.06 0.76 -7.98
CA SER A 46 -14.25 0.65 -8.85
C SER A 46 -15.18 -0.51 -8.52
N GLY A 47 -14.77 -1.44 -7.64
CA GLY A 47 -15.52 -2.66 -7.35
C GLY A 47 -15.09 -3.89 -8.17
N LYS A 48 -13.96 -3.83 -8.89
CA LYS A 48 -13.40 -5.05 -9.49
C LYS A 48 -12.60 -5.83 -8.45
N PHE A 49 -12.92 -7.11 -8.29
CA PHE A 49 -12.19 -8.02 -7.38
C PHE A 49 -10.67 -7.93 -7.54
N GLN A 50 -10.17 -7.90 -8.78
CA GLN A 50 -8.73 -7.85 -9.09
C GLN A 50 -8.03 -6.57 -8.59
N GLU A 51 -8.77 -5.49 -8.35
CA GLU A 51 -8.24 -4.20 -7.89
C GLU A 51 -8.23 -4.09 -6.36
N PHE A 52 -9.01 -4.92 -5.65
CA PHE A 52 -9.33 -4.70 -4.25
C PHE A 52 -8.09 -4.75 -3.34
N GLU A 53 -7.26 -5.79 -3.47
CA GLU A 53 -6.10 -5.98 -2.60
C GLU A 53 -5.09 -4.83 -2.72
N ASN A 54 -4.80 -4.44 -3.95
CA ASN A 54 -3.92 -3.31 -4.24
C ASN A 54 -4.52 -2.00 -3.74
N PHE A 55 -5.82 -1.79 -3.90
CA PHE A 55 -6.51 -0.64 -3.33
C PHE A 55 -6.41 -0.61 -1.80
N LYS A 56 -6.74 -1.71 -1.12
CA LYS A 56 -6.69 -1.85 0.34
C LYS A 56 -5.31 -1.54 0.87
N THR A 57 -4.26 -2.13 0.30
CA THR A 57 -2.87 -1.87 0.69
C THR A 57 -2.49 -0.40 0.54
N GLN A 58 -2.76 0.21 -0.61
CA GLN A 58 -2.43 1.61 -0.86
C GLN A 58 -3.24 2.55 0.05
N PHE A 59 -4.54 2.31 0.20
CA PHE A 59 -5.42 3.14 1.01
C PHE A 59 -5.05 3.07 2.50
N MET A 60 -4.76 1.88 3.02
CA MET A 60 -4.31 1.72 4.40
C MET A 60 -2.96 2.40 4.64
N SER A 61 -2.03 2.31 3.68
CA SER A 61 -0.72 2.96 3.81
C SER A 61 -0.80 4.50 3.85
N VAL A 62 -1.76 5.12 3.15
CA VAL A 62 -1.85 6.59 3.04
C VAL A 62 -2.83 7.19 4.04
N ILE A 63 -3.96 6.52 4.28
CA ILE A 63 -5.09 7.04 5.06
C ILE A 63 -5.37 6.16 6.28
N GLY A 64 -5.53 4.85 6.11
CA GLY A 64 -5.98 3.95 7.18
C GLY A 64 -5.06 3.95 8.41
N ASN A 65 -3.75 3.91 8.18
CA ASN A 65 -2.71 3.88 9.20
C ASN A 65 -2.15 5.28 9.53
N ASN A 66 -2.80 6.34 9.06
CA ASN A 66 -2.37 7.71 9.34
C ASN A 66 -2.96 8.20 10.67
N ASP A 67 -2.11 8.32 11.68
CA ASP A 67 -2.49 8.75 13.04
C ASP A 67 -2.89 10.23 13.13
N SER A 68 -2.58 11.03 12.09
CA SER A 68 -3.00 12.44 12.02
C SER A 68 -4.45 12.61 11.61
N LEU A 69 -5.10 11.53 11.13
CA LEU A 69 -6.50 11.52 10.73
C LEU A 69 -7.35 10.81 11.78
N ASN A 70 -8.46 11.44 12.16
CA ASN A 70 -9.46 10.77 13.00
C ASN A 70 -10.33 9.82 12.18
N GLU A 71 -11.12 8.98 12.86
CA GLU A 71 -11.95 7.95 12.24
C GLU A 71 -12.96 8.53 11.22
N SER A 72 -13.58 9.67 11.54
CA SER A 72 -14.53 10.34 10.64
C SER A 72 -13.86 10.84 9.35
N GLN A 73 -12.64 11.38 9.45
CA GLN A 73 -11.86 11.80 8.28
C GLN A 73 -11.47 10.60 7.43
N LYS A 74 -11.01 9.50 8.05
CA LYS A 74 -10.69 8.25 7.34
C LYS A 74 -11.90 7.69 6.60
N LEU A 75 -13.07 7.67 7.24
CA LEU A 75 -14.33 7.27 6.61
C LEU A 75 -14.69 8.15 5.42
N MET A 76 -14.57 9.48 5.55
CA MET A 76 -14.89 10.40 4.46
C MET A 76 -13.98 10.18 3.24
N TYR A 77 -12.68 9.96 3.47
CA TYR A 77 -11.76 9.55 2.41
C TYR A 77 -12.15 8.22 1.79
N LEU A 78 -12.49 7.21 2.60
CA LEU A 78 -12.88 5.90 2.12
C LEU A 78 -14.10 6.00 1.20
N ARG A 79 -15.17 6.67 1.66
CA ARG A 79 -16.37 6.94 0.84
C ARG A 79 -16.03 7.67 -0.47
N SER A 80 -15.14 8.65 -0.42
CA SER A 80 -14.72 9.39 -1.63
C SER A 80 -13.92 8.55 -2.63
N ALA A 81 -13.24 7.50 -2.15
CA ALA A 81 -12.42 6.62 -2.96
C ALA A 81 -13.24 5.53 -3.66
N LEU A 82 -14.41 5.16 -3.13
CA LEU A 82 -15.30 4.17 -3.75
C LEU A 82 -15.99 4.77 -4.98
N LYS A 83 -15.99 4.01 -6.08
CA LYS A 83 -16.59 4.35 -7.37
C LYS A 83 -17.43 3.18 -7.88
N ASN A 84 -18.39 3.48 -8.76
CA ASN A 84 -19.23 2.48 -9.42
C ASN A 84 -19.84 1.46 -8.42
N GLU A 85 -19.68 0.16 -8.68
CA GLU A 85 -20.20 -0.94 -7.85
C GLU A 85 -19.71 -0.90 -6.39
N ALA A 86 -18.47 -0.44 -6.16
CA ALA A 86 -17.96 -0.33 -4.79
C ALA A 86 -18.71 0.74 -3.98
N ALA A 87 -19.16 1.82 -4.63
CA ALA A 87 -19.91 2.89 -3.97
C ALA A 87 -21.31 2.43 -3.51
N LEU A 88 -21.83 1.31 -4.02
CA LEU A 88 -23.14 0.78 -3.64
C LEU A 88 -23.11 -0.01 -2.33
N ILE A 89 -21.93 -0.27 -1.76
CA ILE A 89 -21.77 -1.04 -0.51
C ILE A 89 -22.00 -0.17 0.72
N GLN A 90 -21.77 1.13 0.61
CA GLN A 90 -21.83 2.04 1.74
C GLN A 90 -23.26 2.21 2.27
N SER A 91 -23.35 2.35 3.59
CA SER A 91 -24.55 2.71 4.34
C SER A 91 -24.30 4.00 5.12
N ASP A 92 -25.37 4.76 5.35
CA ASP A 92 -25.30 6.00 6.14
C ASP A 92 -24.84 5.76 7.58
N GLN A 93 -25.09 4.56 8.11
CA GLN A 93 -24.75 4.15 9.48
C GLN A 93 -23.31 3.60 9.62
N ASP A 94 -22.55 3.50 8.53
CA ASP A 94 -21.20 2.95 8.61
C ASP A 94 -20.22 3.91 9.28
N ASN A 95 -19.36 3.34 10.12
CA ASN A 95 -18.08 3.93 10.52
C ASN A 95 -16.93 3.40 9.62
N PHE A 96 -15.69 3.83 9.86
CA PHE A 96 -14.56 3.43 9.01
C PHE A 96 -14.38 1.90 8.99
N ASP A 97 -14.36 1.28 10.17
CA ASP A 97 -14.11 -0.16 10.32
C ASP A 97 -15.21 -1.02 9.71
N SER A 98 -16.48 -0.64 9.90
CA SER A 98 -17.63 -1.37 9.36
C SER A 98 -17.69 -1.30 7.84
N LEU A 99 -17.44 -0.13 7.24
CA LEU A 99 -17.38 0.01 5.78
C LEU A 99 -16.20 -0.77 5.19
N LEU A 100 -15.02 -0.68 5.81
CA LEU A 100 -13.85 -1.45 5.39
C LEU A 100 -14.14 -2.95 5.43
N LYS A 101 -14.71 -3.44 6.54
CA LYS A 101 -15.09 -4.84 6.69
C LYS A 101 -16.15 -5.29 5.69
N ALA A 102 -17.10 -4.42 5.34
CA ALA A 102 -18.09 -4.72 4.29
C ALA A 102 -17.43 -4.89 2.91
N LEU A 103 -16.42 -4.08 2.61
CA LEU A 103 -15.62 -4.21 1.38
C LEU A 103 -14.80 -5.51 1.39
N GLU A 104 -14.13 -5.83 2.49
CA GLU A 104 -13.37 -7.07 2.67
C GLU A 104 -14.27 -8.29 2.44
N ASN A 105 -15.41 -8.36 3.14
CA ASN A 105 -16.34 -9.47 3.00
C ASN A 105 -16.83 -9.69 1.55
N ARG A 106 -16.97 -8.60 0.77
CA ARG A 106 -17.46 -8.68 -0.60
C ARG A 106 -16.35 -8.96 -1.61
N TYR A 107 -15.17 -8.38 -1.45
CA TYR A 107 -14.13 -8.36 -2.48
C TYR A 107 -12.85 -9.13 -2.12
N GLU A 108 -12.61 -9.46 -0.86
CA GLU A 108 -11.51 -10.32 -0.40
C GLU A 108 -11.86 -11.80 -0.63
N ASN A 109 -12.05 -12.15 -1.91
CA ASN A 109 -12.46 -13.47 -2.34
C ASN A 109 -11.44 -14.05 -3.32
N GLU A 110 -10.45 -14.77 -2.78
CA GLU A 110 -9.41 -15.44 -3.55
C GLU A 110 -9.97 -16.44 -4.56
N ARG A 111 -11.06 -17.16 -4.20
CA ARG A 111 -11.69 -18.12 -5.11
C ARG A 111 -12.28 -17.42 -6.33
N ALA A 112 -12.96 -16.29 -6.13
CA ALA A 112 -13.47 -15.48 -7.24
C ALA A 112 -12.34 -14.97 -8.14
N LEU A 113 -11.19 -14.59 -7.58
CA LEU A 113 -10.01 -14.21 -8.37
C LEU A 113 -9.48 -15.38 -9.20
N VAL A 114 -9.37 -16.57 -8.61
CA VAL A 114 -8.99 -17.80 -9.32
C VAL A 114 -9.95 -18.08 -10.47
N ASP A 115 -11.26 -18.03 -10.22
CA ASP A 115 -12.29 -18.27 -11.23
C ASP A 115 -12.22 -17.25 -12.37
N ILE A 116 -12.00 -15.96 -12.07
CA ILE A 116 -11.80 -14.91 -13.07
C ILE A 116 -10.60 -15.23 -13.96
N HIS A 117 -9.47 -15.66 -13.37
CA HIS A 117 -8.29 -15.96 -14.16
C HIS A 117 -8.44 -17.26 -14.99
N ILE A 118 -9.10 -18.29 -14.47
CA ILE A 118 -9.40 -19.52 -15.21
C ILE A 118 -10.36 -19.21 -16.37
N ALA A 119 -11.47 -18.50 -16.10
CA ALA A 119 -12.43 -18.09 -17.13
C ALA A 119 -11.76 -17.22 -18.21
N GLY A 120 -10.84 -16.33 -17.81
CA GLY A 120 -10.04 -15.53 -18.73
C GLY A 120 -9.19 -16.37 -19.67
N ILE A 121 -8.58 -17.47 -19.18
CA ILE A 121 -7.83 -18.42 -20.03
C ILE A 121 -8.77 -19.21 -20.94
N LEU A 122 -9.90 -19.70 -20.41
CA LEU A 122 -10.85 -20.52 -21.17
C LEU A 122 -11.62 -19.72 -22.24
N SER A 123 -11.78 -18.41 -22.06
CA SER A 123 -12.46 -17.51 -23.00
C SER A 123 -11.56 -16.96 -24.10
N ILE A 124 -10.29 -17.37 -24.15
CA ILE A 124 -9.37 -17.01 -25.21
C ILE A 124 -9.88 -17.59 -26.54
N ASN A 125 -10.37 -16.70 -27.39
CA ASN A 125 -10.89 -17.06 -28.71
C ASN A 125 -9.77 -17.52 -29.65
N LYS A 126 -10.15 -18.37 -30.60
CA LYS A 126 -9.28 -18.74 -31.73
C LYS A 126 -8.83 -17.48 -32.46
N LEU A 127 -7.54 -17.39 -32.75
CA LEU A 127 -6.99 -16.30 -33.57
C LEU A 127 -7.65 -16.35 -34.96
N HIS A 128 -8.22 -15.23 -35.39
CA HIS A 128 -8.86 -15.09 -36.70
C HIS A 128 -7.89 -14.60 -37.78
N SER A 129 -6.73 -14.07 -37.37
CA SER A 129 -5.61 -13.74 -38.25
C SER A 129 -4.31 -14.08 -37.51
N GLU A 130 -3.34 -14.66 -38.21
CA GLU A 130 -2.05 -15.07 -37.65
C GLU A 130 -1.00 -13.98 -37.87
N ASN A 131 -1.27 -12.77 -37.36
CA ASN A 131 -0.26 -11.71 -37.39
C ASN A 131 0.57 -11.70 -36.08
N PRO A 132 1.85 -11.26 -36.14
CA PRO A 132 2.74 -11.29 -34.98
C PRO A 132 2.21 -10.55 -33.75
N THR A 133 1.46 -9.46 -33.94
CA THR A 133 0.88 -8.66 -32.86
C THR A 133 -0.19 -9.44 -32.10
N GLN A 134 -1.06 -10.13 -32.81
CA GLN A 134 -2.12 -10.95 -32.22
C GLN A 134 -1.56 -12.16 -31.48
N ILE A 135 -0.53 -12.82 -32.02
CA ILE A 135 0.16 -13.91 -31.34
C ILE A 135 0.85 -13.41 -30.05
N ARG A 136 1.53 -12.26 -30.11
CA ARG A 136 2.18 -11.67 -28.91
C ARG A 136 1.14 -11.31 -27.85
N SER A 137 0.05 -10.63 -28.25
CA SER A 137 -1.04 -10.28 -27.34
C SER A 137 -1.63 -11.51 -26.66
N LEU A 138 -1.84 -12.60 -27.43
CA LEU A 138 -2.32 -13.87 -26.89
C LEU A 138 -1.37 -14.43 -25.81
N ILE A 139 -0.07 -14.49 -26.13
CA ILE A 139 0.95 -14.98 -25.21
C ILE A 139 0.98 -14.13 -23.93
N ASP A 140 0.93 -12.81 -24.06
CA ASP A 140 0.95 -11.88 -22.92
C ASP A 140 -0.30 -12.04 -22.05
N THR A 141 -1.49 -12.19 -22.65
CA THR A 141 -2.73 -12.46 -21.93
C THR A 141 -2.61 -13.76 -21.10
N VAL A 142 -2.20 -14.87 -21.73
CA VAL A 142 -2.04 -16.16 -21.03
C VAL A 142 -1.02 -16.05 -19.90
N ARG A 143 0.14 -15.42 -20.16
CA ARG A 143 1.19 -15.24 -19.15
C ARG A 143 0.72 -14.40 -17.97
N ASN A 144 -0.06 -13.35 -18.21
CA ASN A 144 -0.62 -12.52 -17.14
C ASN A 144 -1.57 -13.32 -16.25
N HIS A 145 -2.52 -14.07 -16.82
CA HIS A 145 -3.41 -14.94 -16.02
C HIS A 145 -2.63 -15.99 -15.22
N MET A 146 -1.65 -16.66 -15.85
CA MET A 146 -0.81 -17.65 -15.17
C MET A 146 0.03 -17.05 -14.04
N ARG A 147 0.59 -15.85 -14.24
CA ARG A 147 1.36 -15.14 -13.21
C ARG A 147 0.47 -14.77 -12.02
N SER A 148 -0.72 -14.24 -12.26
CA SER A 148 -1.67 -13.91 -11.19
C SER A 148 -2.08 -15.16 -10.40
N LEU A 149 -2.42 -16.27 -11.08
CA LEU A 149 -2.74 -17.55 -10.42
C LEU A 149 -1.57 -18.09 -9.58
N LYS A 150 -0.33 -17.93 -10.06
CA LYS A 150 0.86 -18.32 -9.29
C LYS A 150 0.99 -17.49 -8.02
N ASN A 151 0.81 -16.17 -8.11
CA ASN A 151 0.91 -15.28 -6.96
C ASN A 151 -0.17 -15.59 -5.91
N LEU A 152 -1.43 -15.78 -6.33
CA LEU A 152 -2.53 -16.12 -5.42
C LEU A 152 -2.27 -17.41 -4.62
N LYS A 153 -1.61 -18.42 -5.22
CA LYS A 153 -1.22 -19.66 -4.52
C LYS A 153 -0.01 -19.50 -3.59
N LEU A 154 0.79 -18.45 -3.77
CA LEU A 154 1.96 -18.18 -2.92
C LEU A 154 1.56 -17.37 -1.68
N GLU A 155 0.59 -16.46 -1.81
CA GLU A 155 0.04 -15.71 -0.67
C GLU A 155 -0.75 -16.62 0.29
N SER A 156 -1.49 -17.60 -0.22
CA SER A 156 -2.33 -18.51 0.60
C SER A 156 -1.57 -19.56 1.43
N ASN A 157 -0.23 -19.57 1.38
CA ASN A 157 0.64 -20.45 2.17
C ASN A 157 1.55 -19.69 3.17
N SER A 158 1.31 -18.39 3.40
CA SER A 158 2.13 -17.55 4.29
C SER A 158 1.42 -17.18 5.58
#